data_AF-A0A2A7REZ7-F1
#
_entry.id   AF-A0A2A7REZ7-F1
#
_cell.length_a   1.000
_cell.length_b   1.000
_cell.length_c   1.000
_cell.angle_alpha   90.00
_cell.angle_beta   90.00
_cell.angle_gamma   90.00
#
_symmetry.space_group_name_H-M   'P 1'
#
loop_
_entity.id
_entity.type
_entity.pdbx_description
1 polymer ?
#
loop_
_entity_poly.entity_id
_entity_poly.type
_entity_poly.pdbx_seq_one_letter_code
_entity_poly.pdbx_strand_id
1 'polypeptide(L)'
;MINDLLSEIRIDFWRDIGLIINDEKLFDRVTANYGYHEIMYQNIDHFFIETNDDDFIKPKRKTTFEEIYDFYCLDQHIKNVMMISLQLFEQSFKVALAETALIENGKNFTRNLNPRTIHQRQFLNEKYQLKDGRVIHRGDVKARMRHIKQNYLEPYEGYTEAHGEAGIGLIIKEMSFGVATNYFFLMPIKAKKIVLTRVFKEKITLRQFEEWLNEIRYFQRRAAHNFSLLIIKEKRQFLYKLVLNNLHQLANQEPCELAEERINKIVQDYLTKYPIEKDFLNKVFMEKKD
;
A
#
# COMPACT_ATOMS: atom_id res chain seq x y z
N MET A 1 -15.90 35.50 3.01
CA MET A 1 -17.04 35.79 2.10
C MET A 1 -17.34 34.66 1.12
N ILE A 2 -16.51 34.34 0.12
CA ILE A 2 -16.85 33.23 -0.82
C ILE A 2 -16.81 31.84 -0.14
N ASN A 3 -15.86 31.61 0.76
CA ASN A 3 -15.77 30.34 1.50
C ASN A 3 -16.92 30.13 2.49
N ASP A 4 -17.45 31.22 3.06
CA ASP A 4 -18.52 31.15 4.06
C ASP A 4 -19.86 30.81 3.37
N LEU A 5 -20.16 31.45 2.23
CA LEU A 5 -21.37 31.16 1.45
C LEU A 5 -21.40 29.71 0.93
N LEU A 6 -20.25 29.19 0.47
CA LEU A 6 -20.16 27.80 -0.01
C LEU A 6 -20.32 26.79 1.12
N SER A 7 -19.86 27.13 2.33
CA SER A 7 -20.08 26.32 3.52
C SER A 7 -21.58 26.25 3.87
N GLU A 8 -22.23 27.41 3.97
CA GLU A 8 -23.66 27.52 4.29
C GLU A 8 -24.51 26.67 3.34
N ILE A 9 -24.30 26.81 2.02
CA ILE A 9 -25.01 26.02 1.00
C ILE A 9 -24.83 24.51 1.21
N ARG A 10 -23.62 24.07 1.59
CA ARG A 10 -23.35 22.64 1.82
C ARG A 10 -24.03 22.14 3.09
N ILE A 11 -23.99 22.93 4.15
CA ILE A 11 -24.63 22.59 5.43
C ILE A 11 -26.14 22.47 5.24
N ASP A 12 -26.75 23.45 4.57
CA ASP A 12 -28.19 23.46 4.28
C ASP A 12 -28.60 22.25 3.44
N PHE A 13 -27.87 21.97 2.35
CA PHE A 13 -28.10 20.80 1.51
C PHE A 13 -28.12 19.48 2.31
N TRP A 14 -27.13 19.27 3.18
CA TRP A 14 -27.07 18.03 3.96
C TRP A 14 -28.15 17.96 5.04
N ARG A 15 -28.55 19.09 5.63
CA ARG A 15 -29.65 19.14 6.59
C ARG A 15 -30.99 18.85 5.94
N ASP A 16 -31.22 19.37 4.73
CA ASP A 16 -32.42 19.10 3.95
C ASP A 16 -32.56 17.60 3.63
N ILE A 17 -31.45 16.94 3.35
CA ILE A 17 -31.35 15.47 3.17
C ILE A 17 -31.55 14.69 4.49
N GLY A 18 -31.53 15.37 5.64
CA GLY A 18 -31.76 14.79 6.96
C GLY A 18 -30.49 14.42 7.74
N LEU A 19 -29.30 14.88 7.31
CA LEU A 19 -28.07 14.75 8.10
C LEU A 19 -28.10 15.71 9.29
N ILE A 20 -27.70 15.22 10.45
CA ILE A 20 -27.58 16.07 11.65
C ILE A 20 -26.17 16.67 11.68
N ILE A 21 -26.06 18.00 11.68
CA ILE A 21 -24.80 18.73 11.82
C ILE A 21 -24.86 19.48 13.14
N ASN A 22 -24.19 18.96 14.17
CA ASN A 22 -24.21 19.52 15.53
C ASN A 22 -23.20 20.67 15.69
N ASP A 23 -22.03 20.55 15.05
CA ASP A 23 -20.97 21.56 15.05
C ASP A 23 -20.63 22.00 13.61
N GLU A 24 -21.19 23.11 13.17
CA GLU A 24 -20.93 23.70 11.86
C GLU A 24 -19.47 24.15 11.70
N LYS A 25 -18.83 24.63 12.78
CA LYS A 25 -17.42 25.05 12.74
C LYS A 25 -16.51 23.84 12.54
N LEU A 26 -16.87 22.70 13.12
CA LEU A 26 -16.19 21.43 12.84
C LEU A 26 -16.38 21.04 11.38
N PHE A 27 -17.60 21.09 10.85
CA PHE A 27 -17.88 20.82 9.44
C PHE A 27 -16.99 21.64 8.50
N ASP A 28 -16.94 22.96 8.71
CA ASP A 28 -16.17 23.87 7.90
C ASP A 28 -14.69 23.58 7.95
N ARG A 29 -14.14 23.50 9.16
CA ARG A 29 -12.71 23.25 9.36
C ARG A 29 -12.28 21.95 8.72
N VAL A 30 -13.06 20.89 8.91
CA VAL A 30 -12.68 19.55 8.46
C VAL A 30 -12.82 19.43 6.94
N THR A 31 -13.93 19.91 6.36
CA THR A 31 -14.13 19.85 4.90
C THR A 31 -13.19 20.79 4.14
N ALA A 32 -12.74 21.88 4.75
CA ALA A 32 -11.68 22.73 4.20
C ALA A 32 -10.30 22.06 4.23
N ASN A 33 -9.96 21.38 5.34
CA ASN A 33 -8.63 20.80 5.52
C ASN A 33 -8.44 19.48 4.76
N TYR A 34 -9.45 18.61 4.75
CA TYR A 34 -9.33 17.25 4.20
C TYR A 34 -10.14 17.06 2.90
N GLY A 35 -10.94 18.06 2.51
CA GLY A 35 -11.75 18.04 1.31
C GLY A 35 -13.17 17.55 1.57
N TYR A 36 -14.14 18.39 1.21
CA TYR A 36 -15.57 18.08 1.28
C TYR A 36 -15.93 16.76 0.57
N HIS A 37 -15.36 16.52 -0.61
CA HIS A 37 -15.63 15.30 -1.37
C HIS A 37 -15.08 14.03 -0.71
N GLU A 38 -13.91 14.12 -0.09
CA GLU A 38 -13.26 12.99 0.57
C GLU A 38 -14.05 12.52 1.80
N ILE A 39 -14.69 13.44 2.50
CA ILE A 39 -15.45 13.12 3.72
C ILE A 39 -16.88 12.74 3.38
N MET A 40 -17.55 13.56 2.56
CA MET A 40 -18.98 13.39 2.31
C MET A 40 -19.24 12.39 1.19
N TYR A 41 -18.81 12.70 -0.03
CA TYR A 41 -19.18 11.91 -1.21
C TYR A 41 -18.62 10.49 -1.18
N GLN A 42 -17.38 10.30 -0.72
CA GLN A 42 -16.79 8.96 -0.68
C GLN A 42 -17.46 8.01 0.31
N ASN A 43 -18.18 8.53 1.31
CA ASN A 43 -18.84 7.70 2.33
C ASN A 43 -20.37 7.64 2.14
N ILE A 44 -20.89 8.17 1.02
CA ILE A 44 -22.34 8.16 0.72
C ILE A 44 -22.91 6.75 0.81
N ASP A 45 -22.33 5.79 0.11
CA ASP A 45 -22.87 4.42 0.04
C ASP A 45 -22.90 3.73 1.40
N HIS A 46 -22.07 4.17 2.34
CA HIS A 46 -22.03 3.62 3.70
C HIS A 46 -23.17 4.18 4.56
N PHE A 47 -23.39 5.49 4.51
CA PHE A 47 -24.32 6.17 5.43
C PHE A 47 -25.70 6.49 4.84
N PHE A 48 -25.83 6.50 3.52
CA PHE A 48 -27.03 6.94 2.80
C PHE A 48 -27.58 5.84 1.88
N ILE A 49 -28.87 5.96 1.55
CA ILE A 49 -29.57 5.14 0.57
C ILE A 49 -30.21 6.06 -0.46
N GLU A 50 -30.21 5.62 -1.71
CA GLU A 50 -31.02 6.26 -2.75
C GLU A 50 -32.51 6.08 -2.43
N THR A 51 -33.30 7.11 -2.71
CA THR A 51 -34.76 7.04 -2.57
C THR A 51 -35.42 7.32 -3.90
N ASN A 52 -36.67 6.86 -4.06
CA ASN A 52 -37.46 7.08 -5.27
C ASN A 52 -38.21 8.43 -5.26
N ASP A 53 -38.10 9.20 -4.18
CA ASP A 53 -38.80 10.48 -3.99
C ASP A 53 -37.91 11.68 -4.40
N ASP A 54 -38.42 12.91 -4.23
CA ASP A 54 -37.75 14.18 -4.57
C ASP A 54 -36.33 14.33 -3.97
N ASP A 55 -36.02 13.61 -2.88
CA ASP A 55 -34.69 13.54 -2.28
C ASP A 55 -33.90 12.35 -2.85
N PHE A 56 -32.92 12.62 -3.70
CA PHE A 56 -32.10 11.58 -4.35
C PHE A 56 -31.42 10.62 -3.36
N ILE A 57 -31.12 11.06 -2.13
CA ILE A 57 -30.52 10.24 -1.07
C ILE A 57 -31.10 10.60 0.30
N LYS A 58 -31.15 9.64 1.23
CA LYS A 58 -31.46 9.86 2.66
C LYS A 58 -30.54 9.04 3.57
N PRO A 59 -30.21 9.51 4.78
CA PRO A 59 -29.47 8.71 5.76
C PRO A 59 -30.17 7.38 6.07
N LYS A 60 -29.41 6.29 6.14
CA LYS A 60 -29.91 4.95 6.54
C LYS A 60 -30.48 4.92 7.96
N ARG A 61 -30.04 5.87 8.78
CA ARG A 61 -30.38 6.03 10.19
C ARG A 61 -30.14 7.48 10.60
N LYS A 62 -30.52 7.84 11.83
CA LYS A 62 -30.12 9.11 12.44
C LYS A 62 -28.59 9.19 12.46
N THR A 63 -28.03 9.91 11.49
CA THR A 63 -26.60 9.98 11.21
C THR A 63 -26.17 11.42 11.46
N THR A 64 -25.02 11.57 12.12
CA THR A 64 -24.42 12.88 12.37
C THR A 64 -23.24 13.09 11.45
N PHE A 65 -22.91 14.34 11.12
CA PHE A 65 -21.67 14.65 10.40
C PHE A 65 -20.44 14.18 11.18
N GLU A 66 -20.46 14.32 12.51
CA GLU A 66 -19.37 13.88 13.38
C GLU A 66 -19.10 12.38 13.24
N GLU A 67 -20.15 11.57 13.07
CA GLU A 67 -20.03 10.14 12.82
C GLU A 67 -19.39 9.82 11.45
N ILE A 68 -19.77 10.54 10.40
CA ILE A 68 -19.15 10.40 9.07
C ILE A 68 -17.67 10.77 9.15
N TYR A 69 -17.35 11.85 9.86
CA TYR A 69 -15.96 12.28 10.03
C TYR A 69 -15.14 11.29 10.86
N ASP A 70 -15.69 10.75 11.94
CA ASP A 70 -15.01 9.72 12.74
C ASP A 70 -14.79 8.44 11.93
N PHE A 71 -15.71 8.06 11.05
CA PHE A 71 -15.54 6.93 10.13
C PHE A 71 -14.45 7.21 9.08
N TYR A 72 -14.36 8.44 8.57
CA TYR A 72 -13.23 8.88 7.75
C TYR A 72 -11.91 8.73 8.53
N CYS A 73 -11.86 9.18 9.78
CA CYS A 73 -10.67 9.08 10.62
C CYS A 73 -10.28 7.62 10.91
N LEU A 74 -11.27 6.76 11.15
CA LEU A 74 -11.08 5.31 11.27
C LEU A 74 -10.34 4.76 10.05
N ASP A 75 -10.84 5.05 8.84
CA ASP A 75 -10.21 4.61 7.60
C ASP A 75 -8.78 5.14 7.45
N GLN A 76 -8.52 6.42 7.78
CA GLN A 76 -7.16 6.98 7.74
C GLN A 76 -6.20 6.30 8.72
N HIS A 77 -6.63 6.03 9.96
CA HIS A 77 -5.81 5.34 10.94
C HIS A 77 -5.45 3.92 10.48
N ILE A 78 -6.41 3.20 9.88
CA ILE A 78 -6.19 1.85 9.36
C ILE A 78 -5.27 1.88 8.13
N LYS A 79 -5.44 2.84 7.20
CA LYS A 79 -4.49 3.06 6.08
C LYS A 79 -3.07 3.21 6.59
N ASN A 80 -2.87 4.05 7.61
CA ASN A 80 -1.53 4.31 8.15
C ASN A 80 -0.89 3.05 8.73
N VAL A 81 -1.66 2.25 9.48
CA VAL A 81 -1.17 0.96 9.99
C VAL A 81 -0.78 0.03 8.84
N MET A 82 -1.64 -0.13 7.84
CA MET A 82 -1.37 -1.00 6.70
C MET A 82 -0.16 -0.52 5.88
N MET A 83 0.00 0.80 5.70
CA MET A 83 1.16 1.37 5.00
C MET A 83 2.46 1.09 5.76
N ILE A 84 2.46 1.18 7.09
CA ILE A 84 3.61 0.81 7.92
C ILE A 84 3.92 -0.68 7.78
N SER A 85 2.91 -1.56 7.86
CA SER A 85 3.11 -3.00 7.66
C SER A 85 3.66 -3.32 6.25
N LEU A 86 3.18 -2.64 5.22
CA LEU A 86 3.70 -2.80 3.85
C LEU A 86 5.15 -2.30 3.72
N GLN A 87 5.55 -1.28 4.48
CA GLN A 87 6.95 -0.83 4.54
C GLN A 87 7.86 -1.87 5.20
N LEU A 88 7.42 -2.51 6.29
CA LEU A 88 8.16 -3.61 6.93
C LEU A 88 8.33 -4.80 5.97
N PHE A 89 7.28 -5.15 5.24
CA PHE A 89 7.38 -6.12 4.16
C PHE A 89 8.41 -5.67 3.10
N GLU A 90 8.32 -4.44 2.59
CA GLU A 90 9.24 -3.91 1.58
C GLU A 90 10.70 -4.00 2.03
N GLN A 91 10.96 -3.68 3.30
CA GLN A 91 12.29 -3.79 3.90
C GLN A 91 12.79 -5.24 3.87
N SER A 92 11.97 -6.20 4.33
CA SER A 92 12.35 -7.62 4.32
C SER A 92 12.58 -8.16 2.90
N PHE A 93 11.76 -7.72 1.94
CA PHE A 93 11.88 -8.06 0.53
C PHE A 93 13.18 -7.52 -0.06
N LYS A 94 13.52 -6.25 0.21
CA LYS A 94 14.76 -5.63 -0.25
C LYS A 94 16.00 -6.29 0.34
N VAL A 95 15.97 -6.71 1.61
CA VAL A 95 17.06 -7.47 2.23
C VAL A 95 17.27 -8.80 1.50
N ALA A 96 16.20 -9.58 1.30
CA ALA A 96 16.26 -10.84 0.56
C ALA A 96 16.80 -10.64 -0.87
N LEU A 97 16.37 -9.56 -1.52
CA LEU A 97 16.82 -9.16 -2.86
C LEU A 97 18.31 -8.81 -2.89
N ALA A 98 18.76 -7.98 -1.95
CA ALA A 98 20.12 -7.51 -1.81
C ALA A 98 21.12 -8.65 -1.58
N GLU A 99 20.84 -9.52 -0.61
CA GLU A 99 21.71 -10.65 -0.30
C GLU A 99 21.79 -11.65 -1.46
N THR A 100 20.65 -11.94 -2.10
CA THR A 100 20.63 -12.83 -3.26
C THR A 100 21.41 -12.23 -4.42
N ALA A 101 21.24 -10.92 -4.67
CA ALA A 101 21.97 -10.21 -5.70
C ALA A 101 23.48 -10.21 -5.42
N LEU A 102 23.91 -10.00 -4.17
CA LEU A 102 25.31 -10.00 -3.78
C LEU A 102 25.97 -11.35 -4.09
N ILE A 103 25.37 -12.45 -3.63
CA ILE A 103 25.89 -13.81 -3.83
C ILE A 103 25.95 -14.17 -5.32
N GLU A 104 24.86 -13.91 -6.06
CA GLU A 104 24.79 -14.31 -7.47
C GLU A 104 25.62 -13.40 -8.39
N ASN A 105 25.76 -12.11 -8.07
CA ASN A 105 26.70 -11.23 -8.76
C ASN A 105 28.15 -11.66 -8.52
N GLY A 106 28.51 -12.06 -7.30
CA GLY A 106 29.85 -12.62 -7.02
C GLY A 106 30.16 -13.83 -7.90
N LYS A 107 29.23 -14.78 -7.99
CA LYS A 107 29.37 -15.96 -8.88
C LYS A 107 29.53 -15.56 -10.36
N ASN A 108 28.78 -14.56 -10.82
CA ASN A 108 28.89 -14.08 -12.20
C ASN A 108 30.20 -13.33 -12.46
N PHE A 109 30.67 -12.54 -11.50
CA PHE A 109 31.96 -11.87 -11.57
C PHE A 109 33.10 -12.88 -11.70
N THR A 110 33.15 -13.90 -10.83
CA THR A 110 34.15 -14.98 -10.92
C THR A 110 34.12 -15.70 -12.27
N ARG A 111 32.92 -15.91 -12.85
CA ARG A 111 32.80 -16.49 -14.20
C ARG A 111 33.30 -15.56 -15.29
N ASN A 112 33.05 -14.26 -15.19
CA ASN A 112 33.53 -13.27 -16.16
C ASN A 112 35.04 -13.07 -16.09
N LEU A 113 35.68 -13.34 -14.94
CA LEU A 113 37.13 -13.39 -14.81
C LEU A 113 37.78 -14.61 -15.47
N ASN A 114 37.01 -15.65 -15.82
CA ASN A 114 37.54 -16.80 -16.52
C ASN A 114 37.97 -16.40 -17.95
N PRO A 115 39.24 -16.58 -18.35
CA PRO A 115 39.75 -16.19 -19.67
C PRO A 115 39.02 -16.89 -20.83
N ARG A 116 38.35 -18.02 -20.58
CA ARG A 116 37.55 -18.75 -21.57
C ARG A 116 36.15 -18.16 -21.80
N THR A 117 35.76 -17.14 -21.03
CA THR A 117 34.45 -16.49 -21.16
C THR A 117 34.47 -15.52 -22.34
N ILE A 118 33.84 -15.91 -23.45
CA ILE A 118 33.81 -15.16 -24.71
C ILE A 118 32.94 -13.90 -24.62
N HIS A 119 31.91 -13.90 -23.77
CA HIS A 119 31.02 -12.76 -23.55
C HIS A 119 30.76 -12.53 -22.06
N GLN A 120 30.93 -11.28 -21.61
CA GLN A 120 30.62 -10.90 -20.24
C GLN A 120 29.13 -11.16 -19.94
N ARG A 121 28.86 -12.03 -18.97
CA ARG A 121 27.50 -12.30 -18.53
C ARG A 121 27.01 -11.16 -17.67
N GLN A 122 25.88 -10.59 -18.08
CA GLN A 122 25.11 -9.65 -17.26
C GLN A 122 24.22 -10.45 -16.31
N PHE A 123 24.15 -10.04 -15.04
CA PHE A 123 23.29 -10.70 -14.07
C PHE A 123 21.80 -10.50 -14.37
N LEU A 124 21.40 -9.27 -14.67
CA LEU A 124 20.03 -8.94 -15.05
C LEU A 124 19.77 -9.31 -16.51
N ASN A 125 18.63 -9.95 -16.76
CA ASN A 125 18.06 -10.15 -18.08
C ASN A 125 17.75 -8.80 -18.75
N GLU A 126 17.74 -8.77 -20.08
CA GLU A 126 17.50 -7.51 -20.81
C GLU A 126 16.09 -6.96 -20.62
N LYS A 127 15.09 -7.84 -20.61
CA LYS A 127 13.69 -7.47 -20.41
C LYS A 127 12.89 -8.54 -19.69
N TYR A 128 11.78 -8.14 -19.10
CA TYR A 128 10.75 -9.02 -18.57
C TYR A 128 9.37 -8.47 -18.94
N GLN A 129 8.47 -9.33 -19.43
CA GLN A 129 7.10 -8.95 -19.75
C GLN A 129 6.18 -9.49 -18.65
N LEU A 130 5.47 -8.59 -17.99
CA LEU A 130 4.45 -8.91 -16.99
C LEU A 130 3.18 -9.41 -17.68
N LYS A 131 2.32 -10.10 -16.91
CA LYS A 131 1.03 -10.61 -17.39
C LYS A 131 0.10 -9.52 -17.93
N ASP A 132 0.18 -8.30 -17.39
CA ASP A 132 -0.60 -7.14 -17.82
C ASP A 132 -0.08 -6.50 -19.13
N GLY A 133 0.98 -7.06 -19.71
CA GLY A 133 1.61 -6.57 -20.94
C GLY A 133 2.72 -5.54 -20.69
N ARG A 134 2.90 -5.05 -19.46
CA ARG A 134 3.97 -4.09 -19.13
C ARG A 134 5.34 -4.73 -19.31
N VAL A 135 6.20 -4.08 -20.08
CA VAL A 135 7.59 -4.52 -20.28
C VAL A 135 8.51 -3.74 -19.36
N ILE A 136 9.36 -4.47 -18.63
CA ILE A 136 10.42 -3.93 -17.78
C ILE A 136 11.72 -4.07 -18.53
N HIS A 137 12.47 -2.98 -18.70
CA HIS A 137 13.79 -3.01 -19.33
C HIS A 137 14.92 -2.86 -18.33
N ARG A 138 16.02 -3.57 -18.59
CA ARG A 138 17.25 -3.47 -17.81
C ARG A 138 17.86 -2.07 -17.83
N GLY A 139 17.73 -1.38 -18.96
CA GLY A 139 18.18 0.01 -19.11
C GLY A 139 17.59 0.93 -18.06
N ASP A 140 16.28 0.83 -17.81
CA ASP A 140 15.55 1.66 -16.85
C ASP A 140 16.01 1.43 -15.42
N VAL A 141 16.15 0.16 -15.03
CA VAL A 141 16.64 -0.20 -13.70
C VAL A 141 18.09 0.26 -13.52
N LYS A 142 18.96 0.06 -14.52
CA LYS A 142 20.34 0.56 -14.49
C LYS A 142 20.42 2.08 -14.40
N ALA A 143 19.54 2.82 -15.09
CA ALA A 143 19.47 4.27 -15.00
C ALA A 143 19.10 4.73 -13.57
N ARG A 144 18.12 4.08 -12.94
CA ARG A 144 17.78 4.35 -11.53
C ARG A 144 18.92 4.03 -10.58
N MET A 145 19.62 2.90 -10.78
CA MET A 145 20.80 2.56 -9.99
C MET A 145 21.92 3.59 -10.11
N ARG A 146 22.20 4.09 -11.33
CA ARG A 146 23.20 5.16 -11.52
C ARG A 146 22.79 6.45 -10.82
N HIS A 147 21.52 6.83 -10.93
CA HIS A 147 21.00 8.01 -10.24
C HIS A 147 21.16 7.89 -8.72
N ILE A 148 20.83 6.73 -8.14
CA ILE A 148 21.03 6.46 -6.71
C ILE A 148 22.52 6.61 -6.36
N LYS A 149 23.44 6.00 -7.12
CA LYS A 149 24.88 6.12 -6.90
C LYS A 149 25.38 7.57 -6.92
N GLN A 150 24.85 8.38 -7.83
CA GLN A 150 25.28 9.78 -8.00
C GLN A 150 24.72 10.72 -6.93
N ASN A 151 23.53 10.40 -6.40
CA ASN A 151 22.81 11.25 -5.46
C ASN A 151 22.66 10.57 -4.10
N TYR A 152 23.58 9.66 -3.76
CA TYR A 152 23.49 8.89 -2.53
C TYR A 152 23.74 9.81 -1.34
N LEU A 153 22.70 10.01 -0.53
CA LEU A 153 22.67 10.90 0.62
C LEU A 153 22.54 10.04 1.89
N GLU A 154 23.62 9.42 2.37
CA GLU A 154 23.63 8.77 3.69
C GLU A 154 24.87 9.14 4.54
N PRO A 155 24.75 9.10 5.89
CA PRO A 155 25.67 9.70 6.86
C PRO A 155 26.82 8.76 7.29
N TYR A 156 27.41 8.04 6.33
CA TYR A 156 28.58 7.20 6.58
C TYR A 156 29.74 7.67 5.72
N GLU A 157 30.27 8.86 6.01
CA GLU A 157 31.48 9.39 5.37
C GLU A 157 32.58 8.31 5.30
N GLY A 158 32.68 7.44 6.31
CA GLY A 158 33.63 6.32 6.35
C GLY A 158 33.35 5.10 5.44
N TYR A 159 32.11 4.82 5.00
CA TYR A 159 31.85 3.61 4.17
C TYR A 159 32.34 3.81 2.73
N THR A 160 32.10 5.00 2.17
CA THR A 160 32.57 5.38 0.83
C THR A 160 34.09 5.56 0.82
N GLU A 161 34.66 6.13 1.88
CA GLU A 161 36.12 6.21 2.07
C GLU A 161 36.79 4.83 2.22
N ALA A 162 36.13 3.86 2.87
CA ALA A 162 36.68 2.50 3.07
C ALA A 162 36.45 1.54 1.88
N HIS A 163 35.42 1.75 1.06
CA HIS A 163 34.98 0.78 0.04
C HIS A 163 34.80 1.35 -1.38
N GLY A 164 35.04 2.65 -1.60
CA GLY A 164 35.06 3.31 -2.90
C GLY A 164 33.69 3.66 -3.46
N GLU A 165 32.86 2.66 -3.79
CA GLU A 165 31.51 2.85 -4.35
C GLU A 165 30.43 2.16 -3.52
N ALA A 166 29.22 2.74 -3.50
CA ALA A 166 28.04 2.10 -2.92
C ALA A 166 27.79 0.71 -3.54
N GLY A 167 27.87 -0.34 -2.71
CA GLY A 167 27.66 -1.73 -3.12
C GLY A 167 26.21 -2.03 -3.51
N ILE A 168 25.99 -3.14 -4.22
CA ILE A 168 24.66 -3.52 -4.75
C ILE A 168 23.58 -3.63 -3.66
N GLY A 169 23.95 -4.06 -2.45
CA GLY A 169 23.01 -4.14 -1.33
C GLY A 169 22.52 -2.76 -0.89
N LEU A 170 23.43 -1.79 -0.82
CA LEU A 170 23.11 -0.41 -0.49
C LEU A 170 22.23 0.25 -1.56
N ILE A 171 22.56 0.03 -2.83
CA ILE A 171 21.75 0.53 -3.95
C ILE A 171 20.32 -0.04 -3.88
N ILE A 172 20.17 -1.34 -3.58
CA ILE A 172 18.85 -1.99 -3.47
C ILE A 172 18.04 -1.43 -2.29
N LYS A 173 18.70 -1.11 -1.16
CA LYS A 173 18.06 -0.46 -0.01
C LYS A 173 17.37 0.85 -0.40
N GLU A 174 18.07 1.67 -1.19
CA GLU A 174 17.59 2.99 -1.67
C GLU A 174 16.58 2.93 -2.82
N MET A 175 16.44 1.78 -3.50
CA MET A 175 15.43 1.66 -4.55
C MET A 175 14.04 1.88 -3.95
N SER A 176 13.17 2.63 -4.62
CA SER A 176 11.75 2.58 -4.28
C SER A 176 11.20 1.16 -4.48
N PHE A 177 10.10 0.80 -3.81
CA PHE A 177 9.47 -0.51 -3.97
C PHE A 177 9.24 -0.91 -5.43
N GLY A 178 8.78 0.04 -6.26
CA GLY A 178 8.56 -0.17 -7.69
C GLY A 178 9.85 -0.51 -8.45
N VAL A 179 10.98 0.12 -8.11
CA VAL A 179 12.27 -0.17 -8.74
C VAL A 179 12.84 -1.50 -8.24
N ALA A 180 12.72 -1.80 -6.94
CA ALA A 180 13.14 -3.08 -6.37
C ALA A 180 12.38 -4.27 -6.96
N THR A 181 11.05 -4.15 -7.13
CA THR A 181 10.23 -5.17 -7.80
C THR A 181 10.61 -5.35 -9.27
N ASN A 182 10.88 -4.26 -10.00
CA ASN A 182 11.38 -4.34 -11.37
C ASN A 182 12.76 -5.04 -11.44
N TYR A 183 13.67 -4.74 -10.51
CA TYR A 183 14.96 -5.42 -10.40
C TYR A 183 14.77 -6.93 -10.20
N PHE A 184 13.90 -7.34 -9.26
CA PHE A 184 13.54 -8.73 -9.03
C PHE A 184 13.07 -9.44 -10.31
N PHE A 185 12.17 -8.83 -11.09
CA PHE A 185 11.66 -9.42 -12.33
C PHE A 185 12.74 -9.57 -13.41
N LEU A 186 13.81 -8.79 -13.37
CA LEU A 186 14.93 -8.93 -14.30
C LEU A 186 15.99 -9.94 -13.84
N MET A 187 15.98 -10.39 -12.58
CA MET A 187 16.95 -11.39 -12.11
C MET A 187 16.82 -12.73 -12.85
N PRO A 188 17.85 -13.59 -12.84
CA PRO A 188 17.73 -14.96 -13.34
C PRO A 188 16.70 -15.78 -12.54
N ILE A 189 16.03 -16.73 -13.19
CA ILE A 189 14.95 -17.54 -12.58
C ILE A 189 15.37 -18.23 -11.27
N LYS A 190 16.62 -18.71 -11.18
CA LYS A 190 17.16 -19.33 -9.97
C LYS A 190 17.22 -18.34 -8.80
N ALA A 191 17.68 -17.13 -9.06
CA ALA A 191 17.80 -16.08 -8.06
C ALA A 191 16.42 -15.58 -7.61
N LYS A 192 15.45 -15.44 -8.53
CA LYS A 192 14.06 -15.12 -8.17
C LYS A 192 13.47 -16.14 -7.19
N LYS A 193 13.69 -17.44 -7.44
CA LYS A 193 13.22 -18.51 -6.55
C LYS A 193 13.80 -18.39 -5.15
N ILE A 194 15.09 -18.08 -5.03
CA ILE A 194 15.75 -17.87 -3.72
C ILE A 194 15.08 -16.71 -2.97
N VAL A 195 14.84 -15.57 -3.63
CA VAL A 195 14.16 -14.43 -3.01
C VAL A 195 12.76 -14.81 -2.55
N LEU A 196 11.95 -15.45 -3.39
CA LEU A 196 10.59 -15.84 -3.03
C LEU A 196 10.55 -16.83 -1.86
N THR A 197 11.43 -17.83 -1.83
CA THR A 197 11.52 -18.78 -0.72
C THR A 197 11.93 -18.12 0.60
N ARG A 198 12.66 -17.01 0.56
CA ARG A 198 13.01 -16.26 1.78
C ARG A 198 11.89 -15.35 2.26
N VAL A 199 11.07 -14.85 1.34
CA VAL A 199 10.04 -13.84 1.64
C VAL A 199 8.70 -14.48 2.01
N PHE A 200 8.39 -15.67 1.50
CA PHE A 200 7.11 -16.34 1.70
C PHE A 200 7.27 -17.65 2.48
N LYS A 201 6.30 -17.96 3.36
CA LYS A 201 6.26 -19.24 4.10
C LYS A 201 6.12 -20.42 3.15
N GLU A 202 5.23 -20.26 2.18
CA GLU A 202 4.90 -21.27 1.21
C GLU A 202 5.56 -20.97 -0.13
N LYS A 203 5.78 -22.03 -0.90
CA LYS A 203 6.35 -21.91 -2.23
C LYS A 203 5.32 -21.30 -3.19
N ILE A 204 5.51 -20.03 -3.53
CA ILE A 204 4.71 -19.35 -4.53
C ILE A 204 5.41 -19.31 -5.90
N THR A 205 4.61 -19.29 -6.96
CA THR A 205 5.06 -19.07 -8.34
C THR A 205 5.28 -17.58 -8.62
N LEU A 206 6.01 -17.26 -9.70
CA LEU A 206 6.16 -15.86 -10.15
C LEU A 206 4.81 -15.22 -10.49
N ARG A 207 3.88 -15.99 -11.05
CA ARG A 207 2.54 -15.50 -11.38
C ARG A 207 1.74 -15.15 -10.13
N GLN A 208 1.78 -16.01 -9.11
CA GLN A 208 1.15 -15.70 -7.82
C GLN A 208 1.77 -14.46 -7.19
N PHE A 209 3.10 -14.30 -7.27
CA PHE A 209 3.77 -13.09 -6.79
C PHE A 209 3.37 -11.83 -7.58
N GLU A 210 3.20 -11.91 -8.90
CA GLU A 210 2.68 -10.80 -9.71
C GLU A 210 1.26 -10.39 -9.28
N GLU A 211 0.38 -11.37 -9.06
CA GLU A 211 -0.99 -11.13 -8.60
C GLU A 211 -1.00 -10.51 -7.18
N TRP A 212 -0.16 -11.02 -6.28
CA TRP A 212 0.06 -10.49 -4.92
C TRP A 212 0.55 -9.02 -4.95
N LEU A 213 1.53 -8.71 -5.80
CA LEU A 213 2.04 -7.34 -5.97
C LEU A 213 0.98 -6.39 -6.53
N ASN A 214 0.12 -6.87 -7.43
CA ASN A 214 -0.92 -6.03 -8.02
C ASN A 214 -1.96 -5.59 -7.00
N GLU A 215 -2.33 -6.46 -6.06
CA GLU A 215 -3.25 -6.13 -4.97
C GLU A 215 -2.66 -5.07 -4.03
N ILE A 216 -1.39 -5.21 -3.67
CA ILE A 216 -0.69 -4.22 -2.84
C ILE A 216 -0.53 -2.89 -3.54
N ARG A 217 -0.13 -2.91 -4.82
CA ARG A 217 -0.02 -1.68 -5.62
C ARG A 217 -1.38 -0.99 -5.78
N TYR A 218 -2.44 -1.77 -5.91
CA TYR A 218 -3.79 -1.22 -5.96
C TYR A 218 -4.14 -0.54 -4.64
N PHE A 219 -3.92 -1.20 -3.51
CA PHE A 219 -4.08 -0.62 -2.18
C PHE A 219 -3.28 0.67 -2.01
N GLN A 220 -1.97 0.64 -2.24
CA GLN A 220 -1.08 1.81 -2.09
C GLN A 220 -1.53 2.98 -2.97
N ARG A 221 -1.94 2.71 -4.22
CA ARG A 221 -2.43 3.75 -5.13
C ARG A 221 -3.72 4.36 -4.60
N ARG A 222 -4.69 3.55 -4.17
CA ARG A 222 -5.97 4.05 -3.65
C ARG A 222 -5.77 4.82 -2.35
N ALA A 223 -4.90 4.34 -1.46
CA ALA A 223 -4.50 5.04 -0.24
C ALA A 223 -3.86 6.41 -0.54
N ALA A 224 -2.91 6.47 -1.48
CA ALA A 224 -2.22 7.71 -1.86
C ALA A 224 -3.14 8.77 -2.50
N HIS A 225 -4.25 8.34 -3.10
CA HIS A 225 -5.30 9.21 -3.63
C HIS A 225 -6.45 9.41 -2.63
N ASN A 226 -6.24 9.10 -1.35
CA ASN A 226 -7.18 9.32 -0.24
C ASN A 226 -8.55 8.62 -0.33
N PHE A 227 -8.73 7.67 -1.25
CA PHE A 227 -9.98 6.91 -1.37
C PHE A 227 -10.36 6.20 -0.06
N SER A 228 -11.66 6.17 0.26
CA SER A 228 -12.22 5.41 1.38
C SER A 228 -12.03 3.92 1.14
N LEU A 229 -11.10 3.28 1.85
CA LEU A 229 -10.74 1.87 1.59
C LEU A 229 -11.63 0.89 2.33
N LEU A 230 -12.31 1.34 3.40
CA LEU A 230 -13.28 0.53 4.15
C LEU A 230 -14.43 0.02 3.28
N ILE A 231 -14.77 0.73 2.21
CA ILE A 231 -15.90 0.39 1.33
C ILE A 231 -15.46 -0.28 0.01
N ILE A 232 -14.17 -0.24 -0.33
CA ILE A 232 -13.68 -0.81 -1.59
C ILE A 232 -13.61 -2.33 -1.48
N LYS A 233 -14.25 -2.99 -2.45
CA LYS A 233 -14.18 -4.43 -2.63
C LYS A 233 -13.48 -4.78 -3.94
N GLU A 234 -12.66 -5.81 -3.89
CA GLU A 234 -11.99 -6.42 -5.03
C GLU A 234 -12.16 -7.93 -4.89
N LYS A 235 -12.41 -8.67 -5.98
CA LYS A 235 -12.68 -10.12 -5.93
C LYS A 235 -13.73 -10.53 -4.87
N ARG A 236 -14.76 -9.70 -4.65
CA ARG A 236 -15.82 -9.86 -3.62
C ARG A 236 -15.35 -9.79 -2.16
N GLN A 237 -14.11 -9.38 -1.89
CA GLN A 237 -13.57 -9.16 -0.56
C GLN A 237 -13.21 -7.70 -0.36
N PHE A 238 -13.24 -7.22 0.88
CA PHE A 238 -12.75 -5.88 1.18
C PHE A 238 -11.25 -5.78 0.92
N LEU A 239 -10.81 -4.63 0.41
CA LEU A 239 -9.41 -4.46 0.01
C LEU A 239 -8.44 -4.61 1.19
N TYR A 240 -8.81 -4.13 2.38
CA TYR A 240 -8.05 -4.37 3.61
C TYR A 240 -7.82 -5.86 3.88
N LYS A 241 -8.88 -6.67 3.76
CA LYS A 241 -8.81 -8.11 3.99
C LYS A 241 -7.92 -8.81 2.98
N LEU A 242 -7.98 -8.42 1.71
CA LEU A 242 -7.08 -8.96 0.69
C LEU A 242 -5.61 -8.69 1.03
N VAL A 243 -5.29 -7.44 1.41
CA VAL A 243 -3.91 -7.09 1.76
C VAL A 243 -3.47 -7.77 3.06
N LEU A 244 -4.35 -7.91 4.06
CA LEU A 244 -4.05 -8.64 5.29
C LEU A 244 -3.75 -10.13 5.01
N ASN A 245 -4.59 -10.79 4.20
CA ASN A 245 -4.37 -12.16 3.74
C ASN A 245 -3.04 -12.31 2.98
N ASN A 246 -2.61 -11.27 2.26
CA ASN A 246 -1.32 -11.24 1.60
C ASN A 246 -0.16 -11.15 2.60
N LEU A 247 -0.30 -10.39 3.69
CA LEU A 247 0.70 -10.31 4.76
C LEU A 247 0.83 -11.65 5.51
N HIS A 248 -0.26 -12.39 5.71
CA HIS A 248 -0.22 -13.73 6.34
C HIS A 248 0.67 -14.74 5.60
N GLN A 249 0.87 -14.57 4.28
CA GLN A 249 1.69 -15.46 3.45
C GLN A 249 3.21 -15.24 3.64
N LEU A 250 3.61 -14.12 4.26
CA LEU A 250 5.01 -13.75 4.43
C LEU A 250 5.73 -14.62 5.45
N ALA A 251 6.99 -14.94 5.22
CA ALA A 251 7.82 -15.67 6.18
C ALA A 251 8.07 -14.85 7.45
N ASN A 252 8.34 -13.55 7.31
CA ASN A 252 8.33 -12.62 8.45
C ASN A 252 6.89 -12.30 8.83
N GLN A 253 6.49 -12.62 10.07
CA GLN A 253 5.13 -12.39 10.57
C GLN A 253 4.90 -11.01 11.15
N GLU A 254 5.96 -10.28 11.50
CA GLU A 254 5.88 -8.95 12.10
C GLU A 254 4.96 -7.97 11.34
N PRO A 255 4.99 -7.87 9.98
CA PRO A 255 4.06 -6.99 9.26
C PRO A 255 2.60 -7.31 9.50
N CYS A 256 2.26 -8.60 9.60
CA CYS A 256 0.90 -9.08 9.76
C CYS A 256 0.43 -8.90 11.20
N GLU A 257 1.24 -9.35 12.17
CA GLU A 257 0.94 -9.24 13.60
C GLU A 257 0.72 -7.78 14.01
N LEU A 258 1.58 -6.88 13.53
CA LEU A 258 1.43 -5.43 13.75
C LEU A 258 0.11 -4.89 13.19
N ALA A 259 -0.27 -5.33 11.99
CA ALA A 259 -1.49 -4.89 11.34
C ALA A 259 -2.71 -5.36 12.14
N GLU A 260 -2.78 -6.64 12.48
CA GLU A 260 -3.90 -7.22 13.22
C GLU A 260 -4.07 -6.58 14.59
N GLU A 261 -2.99 -6.48 15.38
CA GLU A 261 -3.04 -5.91 16.73
C GLU A 261 -3.56 -4.47 16.70
N ARG A 262 -2.97 -3.62 15.85
CA ARG A 262 -3.31 -2.19 15.81
C ARG A 262 -4.68 -1.94 15.19
N ILE A 263 -5.04 -2.66 14.12
CA ILE A 263 -6.37 -2.54 13.51
C ILE A 263 -7.44 -2.97 14.50
N ASN A 264 -7.24 -4.10 15.21
CA ASN A 264 -8.18 -4.55 16.22
C ASN A 264 -8.39 -3.48 17.29
N LYS A 265 -7.31 -2.88 17.82
CA LYS A 265 -7.41 -1.80 18.79
C LYS A 265 -8.19 -0.59 18.25
N ILE A 266 -7.81 -0.08 17.07
CA ILE A 266 -8.47 1.06 16.43
C ILE A 266 -9.97 0.79 16.21
N VAL A 267 -10.32 -0.41 15.76
CA VAL A 267 -11.71 -0.81 15.54
C VAL A 267 -12.48 -0.90 16.87
N GLN A 268 -11.91 -1.48 17.93
CA GLN A 268 -12.59 -1.53 19.23
C GLN A 268 -12.80 -0.14 19.84
N ASP A 269 -11.83 0.76 19.71
CA ASP A 269 -11.94 2.14 20.18
C ASP A 269 -13.09 2.86 19.45
N TYR A 270 -13.18 2.69 18.11
CA TYR A 270 -14.27 3.24 17.32
C TYR A 270 -15.64 2.64 17.69
N LEU A 271 -15.72 1.31 17.87
CA LEU A 271 -16.95 0.61 18.22
C LEU A 271 -17.47 0.95 19.62
N THR A 272 -16.62 1.43 20.52
CA THR A 272 -17.07 1.97 21.82
C THR A 272 -17.97 3.18 21.64
N LYS A 273 -17.71 4.01 20.62
CA LYS A 273 -18.53 5.18 20.27
C LYS A 273 -19.68 4.83 19.32
N TYR A 274 -19.44 3.92 18.38
CA TYR A 274 -20.40 3.56 17.31
C TYR A 274 -20.65 2.04 17.25
N PRO A 275 -21.32 1.46 18.27
CA PRO A 275 -21.51 0.00 18.37
C PRO A 275 -22.34 -0.59 17.22
N ILE A 276 -23.19 0.22 16.58
CA ILE A 276 -24.00 -0.17 15.42
C ILE A 276 -23.16 -0.56 14.19
N GLU A 277 -21.90 -0.11 14.11
CA GLU A 277 -20.99 -0.42 13.00
C GLU A 277 -20.33 -1.81 13.15
N LYS A 278 -20.56 -2.52 14.25
CA LYS A 278 -19.92 -3.80 14.57
C LYS A 278 -20.07 -4.84 13.47
N ASP A 279 -21.27 -5.02 12.94
CA ASP A 279 -21.53 -6.03 11.90
C ASP A 279 -20.83 -5.69 10.59
N PHE A 280 -20.72 -4.41 10.25
CA PHE A 280 -19.99 -3.96 9.07
C PHE A 280 -18.49 -4.19 9.26
N LEU A 281 -17.89 -3.69 10.34
CA LEU A 281 -16.45 -3.78 10.58
C LEU A 281 -15.99 -5.23 10.78
N ASN A 282 -16.83 -6.10 11.37
CA ASN A 282 -16.57 -7.53 11.42
C ASN A 282 -16.50 -8.15 10.01
N LYS A 283 -17.35 -7.72 9.06
CA LYS A 283 -17.27 -8.19 7.68
C LYS A 283 -16.02 -7.67 6.96
N VAL A 284 -15.56 -6.47 7.29
CA VAL A 284 -14.36 -5.87 6.71
C VAL A 284 -13.10 -6.60 7.16
N PHE A 285 -12.98 -6.88 8.46
CA PHE A 285 -11.72 -7.36 9.05
C PHE A 285 -11.73 -8.82 9.49
N MET A 286 -12.85 -9.37 9.94
CA MET A 286 -12.88 -10.73 10.48
C MET A 286 -13.14 -11.78 9.40
N GLU A 287 -12.61 -12.97 9.62
CA GLU A 287 -13.04 -14.16 8.89
C GLU A 287 -14.50 -14.47 9.24
N LYS A 288 -15.30 -14.78 8.21
CA LYS A 288 -16.38 -15.73 8.46
C LYS A 288 -15.69 -17.01 8.90
N LYS A 289 -15.72 -17.28 10.20
CA LYS A 289 -15.66 -18.66 10.68
C LYS A 289 -16.98 -19.29 10.24
N ASP A 290 -17.01 -19.74 8.99
CA ASP A 290 -17.97 -20.76 8.55
C ASP A 290 -17.26 -22.11 8.67
#